data_AF-A0A849EPP8-F1
#
_entry.id   AF-A0A849EPP8-F1
#
_cell.length_a   1.000
_cell.length_b   1.000
_cell.length_c   1.000
_cell.angle_alpha   90.00
_cell.angle_beta   90.00
_cell.angle_gamma   90.00
#
_symmetry.space_group_name_H-M   'P 1'
#
loop_
_entity.id
_entity.type
_entity.pdbx_description
1 polymer ?
#
loop_
_entity_poly.entity_id
_entity_poly.type
_entity_poly.pdbx_seq_one_letter_code
_entity_poly.pdbx_strand_id
1 'polypeptide(L)'
;MQPLTLEELQRRRLEDLRGAELAIRTRHETYQEIKRLVRQINDHDLDVSEYYTTARRLGSLLGTMTEGIHRTIFHYFAEHIDPHQSGDVRCFRMECRELAGHLRQLDQWRADMRRMVLIK
;
A
#
# COMPACT_ATOMS: atom_id res chain seq x y z
N MET A 1 -18.64 20.18 0.98
CA MET A 1 -17.95 19.27 0.05
C MET A 1 -18.93 18.89 -1.04
N GLN A 2 -18.64 19.22 -2.31
CA GLN A 2 -19.46 18.72 -3.43
C GLN A 2 -19.21 17.21 -3.59
N PRO A 3 -20.25 16.37 -3.83
CA PRO A 3 -20.06 14.95 -4.06
C PRO A 3 -19.28 14.74 -5.37
N LEU A 4 -18.22 13.93 -5.31
CA LEU A 4 -17.47 13.54 -6.49
C LEU A 4 -18.38 12.68 -7.40
N THR A 5 -18.35 12.93 -8.70
CA THR A 5 -19.04 12.06 -9.66
C THR A 5 -18.37 10.69 -9.70
N LEU A 6 -19.11 9.66 -10.12
CA LEU A 6 -18.57 8.31 -10.30
C LEU A 6 -17.35 8.31 -11.23
N GLU A 7 -17.41 9.12 -12.29
CA GLU A 7 -16.34 9.29 -13.28
C GLU A 7 -15.06 9.88 -12.65
N GLU A 8 -15.21 10.87 -11.78
CA GLU A 8 -14.09 11.49 -11.08
C GLU A 8 -13.41 10.50 -10.12
N LEU A 9 -14.20 9.66 -9.43
CA LEU A 9 -13.69 8.59 -8.58
C LEU A 9 -12.94 7.53 -9.38
N GLN A 10 -13.47 7.13 -10.54
CA GLN A 10 -12.81 6.18 -11.43
C GLN A 10 -11.49 6.73 -11.98
N ARG A 11 -11.47 8.01 -12.37
CA ARG A 11 -10.25 8.68 -12.85
C ARG A 11 -9.15 8.69 -11.79
N ARG A 12 -9.47 9.15 -10.58
CA ARG A 12 -8.52 9.19 -9.46
C ARG A 12 -7.99 7.80 -9.12
N ARG A 13 -8.88 6.81 -9.06
CA ARG A 13 -8.48 5.42 -8.84
C ARG A 13 -7.48 4.94 -9.89
N LEU A 14 -7.69 5.29 -11.17
CA LEU A 14 -6.77 4.91 -12.24
C LEU A 14 -5.42 5.63 -12.13
N GLU A 15 -5.41 6.90 -11.74
CA GLU A 15 -4.19 7.67 -11.48
C GLU A 15 -3.40 7.06 -10.32
N ASP A 16 -4.06 6.73 -9.20
CA ASP A 16 -3.43 6.08 -8.04
C ASP A 16 -2.83 4.72 -8.41
N LEU A 17 -3.53 3.91 -9.23
CA LEU A 17 -3.03 2.62 -9.72
C LEU A 17 -1.81 2.78 -10.63
N ARG A 18 -1.80 3.77 -11.52
CA ARG A 18 -0.66 4.08 -12.40
C ARG A 18 0.53 4.57 -11.59
N GLY A 19 0.32 5.45 -10.61
CA GLY A 19 1.35 5.92 -9.70
C GLY A 19 1.95 4.76 -8.89
N ALA A 20 1.11 3.87 -8.37
CA ALA A 20 1.55 2.69 -7.63
C ALA A 20 2.37 1.74 -8.52
N GLU A 21 1.99 1.51 -9.78
CA GLU A 21 2.78 0.68 -10.69
C GLU A 21 4.14 1.29 -11.02
N LEU A 22 4.20 2.61 -11.24
CA LEU A 22 5.47 3.29 -11.43
C LEU A 22 6.36 3.12 -10.19
N ALA A 23 5.80 3.28 -8.99
CA ALA A 23 6.53 3.09 -7.73
C ALA A 23 7.11 1.67 -7.63
N ILE A 24 6.29 0.66 -7.94
CA ILE A 24 6.72 -0.75 -7.88
C ILE A 24 7.78 -1.06 -8.92
N ARG A 25 7.68 -0.50 -10.14
CA ARG A 25 8.71 -0.70 -11.17
C ARG A 25 10.05 -0.12 -10.76
N THR A 26 10.05 1.03 -10.10
CA THR A 26 11.28 1.70 -9.63
C THR A 26 11.84 1.04 -8.37
N ARG A 27 10.98 0.54 -7.47
CA ARG A 27 11.35 0.04 -6.13
C ARG A 27 10.80 -1.35 -5.87
N HIS A 28 11.13 -2.28 -6.76
CA HIS A 28 10.57 -3.64 -6.72
C HIS A 28 10.89 -4.38 -5.41
N GLU A 29 12.12 -4.26 -4.93
CA GLU A 29 12.58 -4.94 -3.71
C GLU A 29 11.82 -4.45 -2.47
N THR A 30 11.66 -3.13 -2.33
CA THR A 30 10.85 -2.52 -1.27
C THR A 30 9.41 -3.03 -1.30
N TYR A 31 8.81 -3.14 -2.48
CA TYR A 31 7.46 -3.69 -2.62
C TYR A 31 7.37 -5.16 -2.17
N GLN A 32 8.35 -6.00 -2.51
CA GLN A 32 8.39 -7.38 -2.05
C GLN A 32 8.59 -7.48 -0.54
N GLU A 33 9.42 -6.60 0.03
CA GLU A 33 9.61 -6.53 1.48
C GLU A 33 8.33 -6.15 2.21
N ILE A 34 7.59 -5.15 1.71
CA ILE A 34 6.26 -4.78 2.22
C ILE A 34 5.33 -5.99 2.21
N LYS A 35 5.23 -6.70 1.07
CA LYS A 35 4.37 -7.90 0.96
C LYS A 35 4.74 -8.96 1.98
N ARG A 36 6.04 -9.23 2.16
CA ARG A 36 6.53 -10.21 3.13
C ARG A 36 6.19 -9.78 4.56
N LEU A 37 6.46 -8.54 4.92
CA LEU A 37 6.24 -8.02 6.27
C LEU A 37 4.75 -7.99 6.62
N VAL A 38 3.90 -7.51 5.71
CA VAL A 38 2.44 -7.51 5.87
C VAL A 38 1.90 -8.92 6.02
N ARG A 39 2.41 -9.89 5.25
CA ARG A 39 2.04 -11.29 5.41
C ARG A 39 2.44 -11.82 6.79
N GLN A 40 3.67 -11.56 7.23
CA GLN A 40 4.15 -11.99 8.54
C GLN A 40 3.27 -11.45 9.67
N ILE A 41 2.95 -10.15 9.65
CA ILE A 41 2.08 -9.48 10.64
C ILE A 41 0.67 -10.11 10.65
N ASN A 42 0.13 -10.43 9.49
CA ASN A 42 -1.22 -10.97 9.38
C ASN A 42 -1.32 -12.45 9.76
N ASP A 43 -0.27 -13.23 9.49
CA ASP A 43 -0.23 -14.69 9.70
C ASP A 43 0.23 -15.08 11.12
N HIS A 44 0.90 -14.18 11.86
CA HIS A 44 1.45 -14.47 13.19
C HIS A 44 0.93 -13.52 14.26
N ASP A 45 1.07 -13.91 15.52
CA ASP A 45 0.90 -13.01 16.65
C ASP A 45 2.10 -12.06 16.72
N LEU A 46 1.82 -10.79 17.03
CA LEU A 46 2.83 -9.76 17.21
C LEU A 46 2.90 -9.43 18.69
N ASP A 47 4.08 -9.55 19.27
CA ASP A 47 4.29 -9.13 20.66
C ASP A 47 4.08 -7.61 20.76
N VAL A 48 3.46 -7.16 21.86
CA VAL A 48 3.23 -5.74 22.12
C VAL A 48 4.54 -4.96 22.16
N SER A 49 5.62 -5.58 22.63
CA SER A 49 6.97 -4.99 22.64
C SER A 49 7.57 -4.82 21.24
N GLU A 50 7.13 -5.63 20.27
CA GLU A 50 7.58 -5.60 18.87
C GLU A 50 6.68 -4.73 17.97
N TYR A 51 5.51 -4.32 18.46
CA TYR A 51 4.55 -3.52 17.72
C TYR A 51 5.21 -2.26 17.14
N TYR A 52 5.83 -1.45 18.01
CA TYR A 52 6.28 -0.12 17.63
C TYR A 52 7.36 -0.17 16.55
N THR A 53 8.31 -1.09 16.71
CA THR A 53 9.42 -1.30 15.78
C THR A 53 8.90 -1.84 14.44
N THR A 54 7.96 -2.77 14.47
CA THR A 54 7.35 -3.37 13.29
C THR A 54 6.51 -2.35 12.50
N ALA A 55 5.66 -1.59 13.18
CA ALA A 55 4.80 -0.57 12.58
C ALA A 55 5.63 0.55 11.96
N ARG A 56 6.66 1.04 12.67
CA ARG A 56 7.58 2.06 12.13
C ARG A 56 8.36 1.57 10.93
N ARG A 57 8.82 0.31 10.94
CA ARG A 57 9.51 -0.29 9.78
C ARG A 57 8.58 -0.35 8.57
N LEU A 58 7.35 -0.82 8.75
CA LEU A 58 6.36 -0.89 7.67
C LEU A 58 6.00 0.50 7.14
N GLY A 59 5.76 1.47 8.03
CA GLY A 59 5.52 2.87 7.66
C GLY A 59 6.67 3.48 6.87
N SER A 60 7.92 3.18 7.25
CA SER A 60 9.11 3.65 6.52
C SER A 60 9.22 3.06 5.12
N LEU A 61 8.99 1.75 4.97
CA LEU A 61 8.97 1.08 3.66
C LEU A 61 7.89 1.66 2.75
N LEU A 62 6.70 1.91 3.29
CA LEU A 62 5.60 2.57 2.57
C LEU A 62 5.96 4.01 2.19
N GLY A 63 6.61 4.75 3.08
CA GLY A 63 7.15 6.08 2.81
C GLY A 63 8.11 6.09 1.61
N THR A 64 9.04 5.15 1.56
CA THR A 64 9.97 4.99 0.44
C THR A 64 9.24 4.72 -0.89
N MET A 65 8.08 4.05 -0.86
CA MET A 65 7.26 3.85 -2.06
C MET A 65 6.59 5.15 -2.57
N THR A 66 6.47 6.18 -1.73
CA THR A 66 5.85 7.47 -2.09
C THR A 66 6.84 8.50 -2.64
N GLU A 67 8.13 8.29 -2.46
CA GLU A 67 9.17 9.22 -2.88
C GLU A 67 9.16 9.44 -4.41
N GLY A 68 8.95 10.70 -4.81
CA GLY A 68 8.95 11.13 -6.21
C GLY A 68 7.67 10.81 -6.97
N ILE A 69 6.62 10.31 -6.29
CA ILE A 69 5.34 9.96 -6.92
C ILE A 69 4.21 10.58 -6.11
N HIS A 70 3.51 11.55 -6.71
CA HIS A 70 2.36 12.17 -6.07
C HIS A 70 1.19 11.20 -5.99
N ARG A 71 0.64 11.04 -4.76
CA ARG A 71 -0.60 10.32 -4.42
C ARG A 71 -0.63 8.89 -4.95
N THR A 72 -0.21 7.96 -4.09
CA THR A 72 -0.43 6.53 -4.28
C THR A 72 -1.13 5.97 -3.07
N ILE A 73 -1.68 4.76 -3.19
CA ILE A 73 -2.23 4.03 -2.05
C ILE A 73 -1.22 3.88 -0.90
N PHE A 74 0.09 3.89 -1.19
CA PHE A 74 1.14 3.75 -0.18
C PHE A 74 1.21 4.95 0.76
N HIS A 75 0.80 6.15 0.30
CA HIS A 75 0.79 7.35 1.12
C HIS A 75 -0.22 7.24 2.25
N TYR A 76 -1.44 6.78 1.94
CA TYR A 76 -2.47 6.52 2.93
C TYR A 76 -1.96 5.57 4.02
N PHE A 77 -1.44 4.40 3.61
CA PHE A 77 -0.98 3.41 4.58
C PHE A 77 0.28 3.85 5.34
N ALA A 78 1.18 4.65 4.75
CA ALA A 78 2.35 5.17 5.47
C ALA A 78 1.92 6.02 6.67
N GLU A 79 0.92 6.88 6.49
CA GLU A 79 0.40 7.77 7.55
C GLU A 79 -0.40 7.02 8.63
N HIS A 80 -1.19 6.02 8.22
CA HIS A 80 -2.12 5.29 9.11
C HIS A 80 -1.50 4.08 9.79
N ILE A 81 -0.32 3.63 9.36
CA ILE A 81 0.42 2.54 10.00
C ILE A 81 1.50 3.07 10.95
N ASP A 82 2.13 4.19 10.64
CA ASP A 82 3.21 4.74 11.46
C ASP A 82 2.68 5.33 12.77
N PRO A 83 3.06 4.79 13.95
CA PRO A 83 2.61 5.32 15.23
C PRO A 83 3.15 6.72 15.53
N HIS A 84 4.19 7.20 14.82
CA HIS A 84 4.65 8.59 14.92
C HIS A 84 3.76 9.58 14.16
N GLN A 85 2.82 9.08 13.35
CA GLN A 85 1.92 9.89 12.55
C GLN A 85 0.48 9.73 13.05
N SER A 86 -0.38 9.03 12.31
CA SER A 86 -1.78 8.79 12.67
C SER A 86 -2.07 7.32 13.01
N GLY A 87 -1.05 6.47 13.09
CA GLY A 87 -1.21 5.06 13.39
C GLY A 87 -1.63 4.78 14.84
N ASP A 88 -2.75 4.08 15.00
CA ASP A 88 -3.23 3.56 16.29
C ASP A 88 -2.93 2.07 16.40
N VAL A 89 -2.33 1.65 17.51
CA VAL A 89 -2.03 0.25 17.82
C VAL A 89 -3.26 -0.65 17.75
N ARG A 90 -4.44 -0.13 18.11
CA ARG A 90 -5.71 -0.85 18.07
C ARG A 90 -6.18 -1.11 16.64
N CYS A 91 -5.79 -0.26 15.70
CA CYS A 91 -6.16 -0.34 14.29
C CYS A 91 -5.08 -1.03 13.44
N PHE A 92 -3.84 -1.11 13.91
CA PHE A 92 -2.70 -1.59 13.12
C PHE A 92 -2.93 -2.91 12.38
N ARG A 93 -3.49 -3.93 13.06
CA ARG A 93 -3.75 -5.22 12.39
C ARG A 93 -4.86 -5.11 11.34
N MET A 94 -5.82 -4.22 11.54
CA MET A 94 -6.86 -3.92 10.55
C MET A 94 -6.23 -3.25 9.33
N GLU A 95 -5.44 -2.20 9.54
CA GLU A 95 -4.70 -1.49 8.48
C GLU A 95 -3.81 -2.45 7.67
N CYS A 96 -3.11 -3.38 8.34
CA CYS A 96 -2.28 -4.38 7.67
C CYS A 96 -3.11 -5.37 6.82
N ARG A 97 -4.33 -5.70 7.23
CA ARG A 97 -5.23 -6.56 6.45
C ARG A 97 -5.80 -5.82 5.25
N GLU A 98 -6.17 -4.56 5.42
CA GLU A 98 -6.63 -3.71 4.33
C GLU A 98 -5.51 -3.51 3.30
N LEU A 99 -4.31 -3.16 3.75
CA LEU A 99 -3.13 -3.08 2.91
C LEU A 99 -2.90 -4.39 2.14
N ALA A 100 -2.97 -5.55 2.79
CA ALA A 100 -2.86 -6.84 2.10
C ALA A 100 -3.92 -7.02 1.00
N GLY A 101 -5.14 -6.56 1.22
CA GLY A 101 -6.21 -6.53 0.21
C GLY A 101 -5.86 -5.65 -0.98
N HIS A 102 -5.41 -4.43 -0.73
CA HIS A 102 -4.98 -3.48 -1.75
C HIS A 102 -3.78 -4.00 -2.56
N LEU A 103 -2.80 -4.61 -1.90
CA LEU A 103 -1.65 -5.22 -2.57
C LEU A 103 -2.08 -6.33 -3.54
N ARG A 104 -3.03 -7.19 -3.14
CA ARG A 104 -3.58 -8.23 -4.02
C ARG A 104 -4.32 -7.65 -5.22
N GLN A 105 -5.17 -6.63 -5.00
CA GLN A 105 -5.89 -5.96 -6.08
C GLN A 105 -4.94 -5.30 -7.08
N LEU A 106 -3.86 -4.67 -6.57
CA LEU A 106 -2.84 -4.07 -7.41
C LEU A 106 -2.10 -5.12 -8.23
N ASP A 107 -1.66 -6.23 -7.62
CA ASP A 107 -1.02 -7.33 -8.35
C ASP A 107 -1.93 -7.93 -9.43
N GLN A 108 -3.23 -8.08 -9.15
CA GLN A 108 -4.21 -8.54 -10.13
C GLN A 108 -4.33 -7.55 -11.30
N TRP A 109 -4.52 -6.26 -11.01
CA TRP A 109 -4.59 -5.21 -12.03
C TRP A 109 -3.33 -5.18 -12.90
N ARG A 110 -2.14 -5.33 -12.30
CA ARG A 110 -0.86 -5.39 -13.04
C ARG A 110 -0.80 -6.60 -13.97
N ALA A 111 -1.26 -7.76 -13.51
CA ALA A 111 -1.30 -8.96 -14.34
C ALA A 111 -2.25 -8.79 -15.53
N ASP A 112 -3.42 -8.19 -15.31
CA ASP A 112 -4.41 -7.94 -16.37
C ASP A 112 -3.89 -6.95 -17.41
N MET A 113 -3.22 -5.87 -16.97
CA MET A 113 -2.58 -4.91 -17.87
C MET A 113 -1.47 -5.55 -18.72
N ARG A 114 -0.63 -6.42 -18.15
CA ARG A 114 0.40 -7.13 -18.91
C ARG A 114 -0.18 -8.11 -19.92
N ARG A 115 -1.28 -8.79 -19.58
CA ARG A 115 -2.01 -9.65 -20.52
C ARG A 115 -2.58 -8.87 -21.70
N MET A 116 -3.09 -7.66 -21.46
CA MET A 116 -3.57 -6.79 -22.54
C MET A 116 -2.44 -6.31 -23.48
N VAL A 117 -1.23 -6.12 -22.97
CA VAL A 117 -0.06 -5.72 -23.79
C VAL A 117 0.44 -6.86 -24.68
N LEU A 118 0.26 -8.12 -24.27
CA LEU A 118 0.69 -9.31 -25.03
C LEU A 118 -0.25 -9.69 -26.19
N ILE A 119 -1.46 -9.11 -26.27
CA ILE A 119 -2.41 -9.33 -27.37
C ILE A 119 -2.26 -8.20 -28.41
N LYS A 120 -1.02 -7.90 -28.80
CA LYS A 120 -0.70 -6.97 -29.90
C LYS A 120 0.25 -7.61 -30.89
#